data_AF-A0A959PVB6-F1
#
_entry.id   AF-A0A959PVB6-F1
#
_cell.length_a   1.000
_cell.length_b   1.000
_cell.length_c   1.000
_cell.angle_alpha   90.00
_cell.angle_beta   90.00
_cell.angle_gamma   90.00
#
_symmetry.space_group_name_H-M   'P 1'
#
loop_
_entity.id
_entity.type
_entity.pdbx_description
1 polymer ?
#
loop_
_entity_poly.entity_id
_entity_poly.type
_entity_poly.pdbx_seq_one_letter_code
_entity_poly.pdbx_strand_id
1 'polypeptide(L)'
;MSLQAQANTSGITITGQEWLIIVIIYLFLIAFHGYRFGDEDMTETLSYALYMNDHSLYPNDLYIQAVAKTNLNERYPFTLLLRLFSFQLEWASFFLHLLSSMLLISGLWTLAKLFLRSNFTLLAAILGTLVITYHLNLGGNEVWYNYFVPSQLAKSIGIWGLVFWLVERRILGYAMVALATFAQPVVGAQLALLFLLVDLKEFGLSRWKKSLPGPLLYFLTAGVWVMAVFVMNLISDHSIDGATFYSIMETRLAHHFFPSYYPLRSWVLFLPVLILGAFIWKRESKKMFDLFCWGFLGMLIYYLGIELFEIPSLLSVQWFKTTVWFKPLAIIAILSVVDKMDFKWDHRIFPSLLGLLLLTGIANLTGFVRWFGDKPYDLPGTQYHTAEMNLASQMKSVLPGDACILIPPDLTGIRYFSERSLFIDYKSNIHSKEYMSEAAERRRDLYGLTLDMRTSGVDMMAEMTNFYQHLSASDFKSFEKRGAQFVVTRKEQQLDLEKVLENSLFTLYKL
;
A
#
# COMPACT_ATOMS: atom_id res chain seq x y z
N MET A 1 0.79 15.56 39.06
CA MET A 1 -0.47 14.87 38.76
C MET A 1 -0.31 14.10 37.45
N SER A 2 -0.04 12.80 37.51
CA SER A 2 -0.05 11.96 36.31
C SER A 2 -1.50 11.79 35.88
N LEU A 3 -1.89 12.36 34.74
CA LEU A 3 -3.10 11.98 34.03
C LEU A 3 -2.95 10.51 33.62
N GLN A 4 -3.24 9.58 34.53
CA GLN A 4 -3.74 8.29 34.11
C GLN A 4 -5.04 8.62 33.38
N ALA A 5 -4.99 8.57 32.05
CA ALA A 5 -6.19 8.55 31.23
C ALA A 5 -7.07 7.43 31.81
N GLN A 6 -8.08 7.80 32.60
CA GLN A 6 -9.24 6.93 32.76
C GLN A 6 -9.79 6.82 31.34
N ALA A 7 -9.38 5.77 30.64
CA ALA A 7 -9.84 5.47 29.29
C ALA A 7 -11.35 5.34 29.40
N ASN A 8 -12.05 6.42 29.06
CA ASN A 8 -13.49 6.47 29.10
C ASN A 8 -13.96 5.48 28.03
N THR A 9 -14.35 4.27 28.46
CA THR A 9 -14.72 3.17 27.55
C THR A 9 -15.93 3.53 26.69
N SER A 10 -16.68 4.56 27.08
CA SER A 10 -17.73 5.17 26.26
C SER A 10 -17.22 5.86 24.98
N GLY A 11 -15.93 6.18 24.88
CA GLY A 11 -15.33 6.86 23.72
C GLY A 11 -15.13 5.97 22.48
N ILE A 12 -15.36 4.66 22.59
CA ILE A 12 -15.15 3.69 21.49
C ILE A 12 -16.37 3.59 20.57
N THR A 13 -17.55 4.05 21.02
CA THR A 13 -18.75 4.02 20.18
C THR A 13 -18.75 5.16 19.17
N ILE A 14 -19.25 4.89 17.98
CA ILE A 14 -19.52 5.89 16.93
C ILE A 14 -21.02 6.15 16.92
N THR A 15 -21.40 7.40 17.14
CA THR A 15 -22.78 7.89 17.08
C THR A 15 -23.27 8.04 15.63
N GLY A 16 -24.58 8.14 15.42
CA GLY A 16 -25.15 8.34 14.08
C GLY A 16 -24.63 9.61 13.39
N GLN A 17 -24.43 10.69 14.15
CA GLN A 17 -23.86 11.94 13.62
C GLN A 17 -22.40 11.76 13.19
N GLU A 18 -21.60 11.01 13.95
CA GLU A 18 -20.22 10.72 13.59
C GLU A 18 -20.13 9.85 12.34
N TRP A 19 -21.03 8.89 12.16
CA TRP A 19 -21.12 8.12 10.91
C TRP A 19 -21.38 9.01 9.70
N LEU A 20 -22.28 10.01 9.82
CA LEU A 20 -22.53 10.98 8.76
C LEU A 20 -21.24 11.77 8.42
N ILE A 21 -20.50 12.23 9.44
CA ILE A 21 -19.22 12.93 9.23
C ILE A 21 -18.21 12.02 8.51
N ILE A 22 -18.10 10.76 8.92
CA ILE A 22 -17.19 9.78 8.32
C ILE A 22 -17.53 9.57 6.84
N VAL A 23 -18.80 9.43 6.48
CA VAL A 23 -19.27 9.32 5.09
C VAL A 23 -18.89 10.57 4.29
N ILE A 24 -19.11 11.77 4.84
CA ILE A 24 -18.76 13.02 4.17
C ILE A 24 -17.25 13.12 3.94
N ILE A 25 -16.42 12.73 4.91
CA ILE A 25 -14.96 12.69 4.75
C ILE A 25 -14.58 11.75 3.61
N TYR A 26 -15.17 10.55 3.52
CA TYR A 26 -14.87 9.64 2.43
C TYR A 26 -15.26 10.17 1.06
N LEU A 27 -16.47 10.73 0.92
CA LEU A 27 -16.90 11.34 -0.33
C LEU A 27 -15.93 12.47 -0.74
N PHE A 28 -15.47 13.27 0.23
CA PHE A 28 -14.44 14.27 0.00
C PHE A 28 -13.10 13.64 -0.42
N LEU A 29 -12.65 12.54 0.21
CA LEU A 29 -11.40 11.86 -0.17
C LEU A 29 -11.46 11.27 -1.58
N ILE A 30 -12.56 10.64 -1.97
CA ILE A 30 -12.75 10.15 -3.35
C ILE A 30 -12.72 11.33 -4.31
N ALA A 31 -13.41 12.43 -4.00
CA ALA A 31 -13.38 13.62 -4.83
C ALA A 31 -11.98 14.22 -4.96
N PHE A 32 -11.21 14.25 -3.87
CA PHE A 32 -9.90 14.88 -3.80
C PHE A 32 -8.78 14.04 -4.42
N HIS A 33 -8.79 12.73 -4.20
CA HIS A 33 -7.73 11.81 -4.64
C HIS A 33 -8.11 10.93 -5.83
N GLY A 34 -9.39 10.88 -6.20
CA GLY A 34 -9.92 9.95 -7.19
C GLY A 34 -10.22 8.56 -6.60
N TYR A 35 -10.56 7.64 -7.50
CA TYR A 35 -10.61 6.20 -7.25
C TYR A 35 -10.01 5.47 -8.47
N ARG A 36 -9.07 4.55 -8.23
CA ARG A 36 -8.43 3.73 -9.27
C ARG A 36 -8.88 2.28 -9.18
N PHE A 37 -8.97 1.62 -10.32
CA PHE A 37 -9.28 0.19 -10.40
C PHE A 37 -8.49 -0.51 -11.51
N GLY A 38 -7.98 -1.71 -11.21
CA GLY A 38 -7.42 -2.60 -12.23
C GLY A 38 -6.01 -2.27 -12.70
N ASP A 39 -5.31 -1.33 -12.06
CA ASP A 39 -3.93 -0.92 -12.37
C ASP A 39 -3.00 -1.00 -11.15
N GLU A 40 -1.71 -0.68 -11.35
CA GLU A 40 -0.69 -0.63 -10.28
C GLU A 40 -0.62 -1.92 -9.44
N ASP A 41 -0.48 -1.78 -8.12
CA ASP A 41 -0.41 -2.87 -7.14
C ASP A 41 -1.68 -3.76 -7.13
N MET A 42 -2.81 -3.29 -7.67
CA MET A 42 -4.03 -4.13 -7.72
C MET A 42 -3.85 -5.28 -8.69
N THR A 43 -3.09 -5.07 -9.76
CA THR A 43 -2.94 -6.05 -10.86
C THR A 43 -2.34 -7.37 -10.38
N GLU A 44 -1.44 -7.32 -9.40
CA GLU A 44 -0.89 -8.49 -8.71
C GLU A 44 -2.01 -9.35 -8.10
N THR A 45 -2.86 -8.75 -7.28
CA THR A 45 -3.87 -9.47 -6.50
C THR A 45 -5.14 -9.78 -7.28
N LEU A 46 -5.58 -8.89 -8.17
CA LEU A 46 -6.77 -9.11 -9.01
C LEU A 46 -6.53 -10.23 -10.02
N SER A 47 -5.39 -10.20 -10.73
CA SER A 47 -5.06 -11.22 -11.72
C SER A 47 -4.85 -12.58 -11.07
N TYR A 48 -4.22 -12.61 -9.88
CA TYR A 48 -4.08 -13.84 -9.12
C TYR A 48 -5.44 -14.37 -8.62
N ALA A 49 -6.37 -13.50 -8.21
CA ALA A 49 -7.72 -13.91 -7.83
C ALA A 49 -8.53 -14.49 -9.01
N LEU A 50 -8.33 -13.95 -10.22
CA LEU A 50 -8.89 -14.53 -11.45
C LEU A 50 -8.30 -15.91 -11.73
N TYR A 51 -6.97 -16.05 -11.70
CA TYR A 51 -6.27 -17.32 -11.87
C TYR A 51 -6.72 -18.40 -10.89
N MET A 52 -6.96 -18.05 -9.62
CA MET A 52 -7.43 -18.99 -8.61
C MET A 52 -8.85 -19.52 -8.86
N ASN A 53 -9.63 -18.87 -9.73
CA ASN A 53 -10.95 -19.34 -10.15
C ASN A 53 -10.94 -19.98 -11.54
N ASP A 54 -10.04 -19.55 -12.41
CA ASP A 54 -9.82 -20.15 -13.73
C ASP A 54 -8.31 -20.32 -13.98
N HIS A 55 -7.83 -21.55 -13.78
CA HIS A 55 -6.44 -21.92 -13.98
C HIS A 55 -6.01 -21.95 -15.46
N SER A 56 -6.94 -21.80 -16.41
CA SER A 56 -6.60 -21.66 -17.82
C SER A 56 -6.06 -20.27 -18.16
N LEU A 57 -6.28 -19.29 -17.28
CA LEU A 57 -5.75 -17.94 -17.44
C LEU A 57 -4.25 -17.87 -17.15
N TYR A 58 -3.57 -16.94 -17.82
CA TYR A 58 -2.17 -16.60 -17.59
C TYR A 58 -1.16 -17.79 -17.68
N PRO A 59 -1.31 -18.75 -18.61
CA PRO A 59 -0.48 -19.96 -18.62
C PRO A 59 1.02 -19.67 -18.78
N ASN A 60 1.36 -18.53 -19.41
CA ASN A 60 2.73 -18.12 -19.71
C ASN A 60 3.18 -16.88 -18.90
N ASP A 61 2.42 -16.44 -17.89
CA ASP A 61 2.74 -15.21 -17.15
C ASP A 61 3.79 -15.48 -16.07
N LEU A 62 4.89 -14.74 -16.11
CA LEU A 62 5.99 -14.96 -15.17
C LEU A 62 5.53 -14.84 -13.71
N TYR A 63 4.78 -13.79 -13.38
CA TYR A 63 4.38 -13.49 -12.01
C TYR A 63 3.33 -14.48 -11.52
N ILE A 64 2.25 -14.69 -12.30
CA ILE A 64 1.13 -15.55 -11.88
C ILE A 64 1.59 -16.99 -11.71
N GLN A 65 2.42 -17.49 -12.64
CA GLN A 65 2.95 -18.86 -12.53
C GLN A 65 3.90 -18.99 -11.33
N ALA A 66 4.73 -17.97 -11.05
CA ALA A 66 5.62 -18.01 -9.90
C ALA A 66 4.87 -17.96 -8.56
N VAL A 67 3.89 -17.05 -8.40
CA VAL A 67 3.11 -16.95 -7.17
C VAL A 67 2.23 -18.19 -6.94
N ALA A 68 1.72 -18.81 -8.01
CA ALA A 68 0.93 -20.04 -7.94
C ALA A 68 1.76 -21.25 -7.45
N LYS A 69 3.05 -21.32 -7.79
CA LYS A 69 3.96 -22.35 -7.26
C LYS A 69 4.23 -22.16 -5.76
N THR A 70 4.21 -20.92 -5.27
CA THR A 70 4.35 -20.62 -3.84
C THR A 70 3.02 -20.74 -3.10
N ASN A 71 2.66 -21.97 -2.69
CA ASN A 71 1.41 -22.27 -1.99
C ASN A 71 1.15 -21.41 -0.74
N LEU A 72 2.20 -20.90 -0.08
CA LEU A 72 2.09 -19.86 0.94
C LEU A 72 2.92 -18.64 0.54
N ASN A 73 2.26 -17.51 0.37
CA ASN A 73 2.89 -16.23 0.08
C ASN A 73 2.13 -15.09 0.76
N GLU A 74 2.75 -13.91 0.83
CA GLU A 74 2.21 -12.72 1.48
C GLU A 74 0.92 -12.17 0.86
N ARG A 75 0.61 -12.52 -0.39
CA ARG A 75 -0.58 -12.08 -1.10
C ARG A 75 -1.76 -13.04 -0.95
N TYR A 76 -1.51 -14.26 -0.49
CA TYR A 76 -2.48 -15.35 -0.50
C TYR A 76 -3.78 -15.05 0.27
N PRO A 77 -3.75 -14.59 1.55
CA PRO A 77 -5.01 -14.40 2.29
C PRO A 77 -5.87 -13.27 1.70
N PHE A 78 -5.25 -12.19 1.24
CA PHE A 78 -5.97 -11.09 0.58
C PHE A 78 -6.56 -11.52 -0.77
N THR A 79 -5.81 -12.31 -1.54
CA THR A 79 -6.28 -12.84 -2.82
C THR A 79 -7.45 -13.81 -2.62
N LEU A 80 -7.44 -14.62 -1.56
CA LEU A 80 -8.58 -15.48 -1.21
C LEU A 80 -9.86 -14.68 -0.94
N LEU A 81 -9.75 -13.50 -0.30
CA LEU A 81 -10.90 -12.62 -0.10
C LEU A 81 -11.45 -12.14 -1.45
N LEU A 82 -10.58 -11.67 -2.34
CA LEU A 82 -10.98 -11.20 -3.68
C LEU A 82 -11.56 -12.32 -4.55
N ARG A 83 -11.03 -13.54 -4.42
CA ARG A 83 -11.48 -14.72 -5.14
C ARG A 83 -12.98 -14.97 -4.99
N LEU A 84 -13.56 -14.64 -3.84
CA LEU A 84 -15.00 -14.77 -3.57
C LEU A 84 -15.88 -13.92 -4.49
N PHE A 85 -15.29 -12.95 -5.20
CA PHE A 85 -15.99 -11.98 -6.03
C PHE A 85 -15.44 -11.91 -7.46
N SER A 86 -14.79 -12.95 -7.97
CA SER A 86 -14.11 -12.94 -9.29
C SER A 86 -14.96 -12.44 -10.46
N PHE A 87 -16.25 -12.74 -10.46
CA PHE A 87 -17.17 -12.33 -11.53
C PHE A 87 -17.54 -10.83 -11.49
N GLN A 88 -17.27 -10.13 -10.38
CA GLN A 88 -17.64 -8.73 -10.17
C GLN A 88 -16.54 -7.98 -9.39
N LEU A 89 -15.27 -8.24 -9.70
CA LEU A 89 -14.13 -7.68 -8.97
C LEU A 89 -14.10 -6.15 -8.92
N GLU A 90 -14.65 -5.48 -9.92
CA GLU A 90 -14.81 -4.02 -9.96
C GLU A 90 -15.72 -3.53 -8.84
N TRP A 91 -16.97 -3.98 -8.81
CA TRP A 91 -17.93 -3.66 -7.75
C TRP A 91 -17.41 -4.09 -6.39
N ALA A 92 -16.87 -5.31 -6.29
CA ALA A 92 -16.36 -5.83 -5.03
C ALA A 92 -15.19 -5.00 -4.50
N SER A 93 -14.22 -4.66 -5.34
CA SER A 93 -13.09 -3.80 -4.97
C SER A 93 -13.56 -2.42 -4.53
N PHE A 94 -14.55 -1.83 -5.21
CA PHE A 94 -15.09 -0.53 -4.81
C PHE A 94 -15.83 -0.60 -3.46
N PHE A 95 -16.67 -1.60 -3.25
CA PHE A 95 -17.37 -1.79 -1.96
C PHE A 95 -16.39 -2.10 -0.83
N LEU A 96 -15.39 -2.95 -1.06
CA LEU A 96 -14.35 -3.25 -0.07
C LEU A 96 -13.47 -2.03 0.19
N HIS A 97 -13.19 -1.20 -0.81
CA HIS A 97 -12.53 0.10 -0.65
C HIS A 97 -13.36 1.03 0.25
N LEU A 98 -14.66 1.16 -0.03
CA LEU A 98 -15.58 1.95 0.78
C LEU A 98 -15.59 1.45 2.24
N LEU A 99 -15.82 0.16 2.46
CA LEU A 99 -15.90 -0.43 3.79
C LEU A 99 -14.59 -0.30 4.56
N SER A 100 -13.45 -0.58 3.93
CA SER A 100 -12.13 -0.40 4.55
C SER A 100 -11.85 1.08 4.86
N SER A 101 -12.16 1.99 3.95
CA SER A 101 -12.01 3.44 4.20
C SER A 101 -12.89 3.94 5.35
N MET A 102 -14.15 3.51 5.41
CA MET A 102 -15.05 3.78 6.54
C MET A 102 -14.47 3.25 7.85
N LEU A 103 -13.94 2.02 7.84
CA LEU A 103 -13.31 1.41 9.00
C LEU A 103 -12.04 2.17 9.44
N LEU A 104 -11.21 2.61 8.49
CA LEU A 104 -10.02 3.42 8.76
C LEU A 104 -10.38 4.79 9.34
N ILE A 105 -11.29 5.54 8.70
CA ILE A 105 -11.68 6.88 9.12
C ILE A 105 -12.34 6.82 10.51
N SER A 106 -13.23 5.85 10.75
CA SER A 106 -13.85 5.65 12.06
C SER A 106 -12.84 5.24 13.14
N GLY A 107 -11.83 4.43 12.79
CA GLY A 107 -10.75 4.07 13.69
C GLY A 107 -9.84 5.25 14.03
N LEU A 108 -9.48 6.07 13.04
CA LEU A 108 -8.73 7.31 13.24
C LEU A 108 -9.53 8.33 14.07
N TRP A 109 -10.83 8.46 13.81
CA TRP A 109 -11.73 9.32 14.58
C TRP A 109 -11.80 8.87 16.04
N THR A 110 -12.00 7.57 16.28
CA THR A 110 -12.02 6.98 17.63
C THR A 110 -10.68 7.15 18.34
N LEU A 111 -9.57 6.92 17.64
CA LEU A 111 -8.23 7.13 18.18
C LEU A 111 -8.02 8.60 18.59
N ALA A 112 -8.43 9.54 17.74
CA ALA A 112 -8.34 10.96 18.04
C ALA A 112 -9.22 11.36 19.23
N LYS A 113 -10.43 10.78 19.38
CA LYS A 113 -11.33 11.00 20.54
C LYS A 113 -10.73 10.59 21.87
N LEU A 114 -9.74 9.70 21.89
CA LEU A 114 -9.04 9.35 23.13
C LEU A 114 -8.23 10.54 23.68
N PHE A 115 -7.91 11.54 22.85
CA PHE A 115 -6.98 12.61 23.19
C PHE A 115 -7.50 14.03 22.89
N LEU A 116 -8.49 14.17 22.00
CA LEU A 116 -9.08 15.44 21.57
C LEU A 116 -10.54 15.52 22.02
N ARG A 117 -11.00 16.73 22.36
CA ARG A 117 -12.33 16.98 22.91
C ARG A 117 -13.30 17.55 21.88
N SER A 118 -12.82 18.42 20.98
CA SER A 118 -13.69 19.14 20.05
C SER A 118 -13.84 18.43 18.71
N ASN A 119 -15.04 18.44 18.13
CA ASN A 119 -15.29 17.89 16.80
C ASN A 119 -14.43 18.56 15.72
N PHE A 120 -14.09 19.83 15.90
CA PHE A 120 -13.21 20.57 15.00
C PHE A 120 -11.80 19.99 14.98
N THR A 121 -11.18 19.77 16.14
CA THR A 121 -9.82 19.20 16.19
C THR A 121 -9.80 17.73 15.79
N LEU A 122 -10.88 16.98 16.03
CA LEU A 122 -11.06 15.64 15.47
C LEU A 122 -11.05 15.66 13.93
N LEU A 123 -11.88 16.49 13.30
CA LEU A 123 -11.90 16.63 11.84
C LEU A 123 -10.55 17.10 11.30
N ALA A 124 -9.92 18.08 11.95
CA ALA A 124 -8.58 18.56 11.58
C ALA A 124 -7.52 17.46 11.67
N ALA A 125 -7.61 16.54 12.64
CA ALA A 125 -6.69 15.41 12.74
C ALA A 125 -6.83 14.46 11.54
N ILE A 126 -8.07 14.16 11.13
CA ILE A 126 -8.34 13.30 9.97
C ILE A 126 -7.87 13.96 8.67
N LEU A 127 -8.30 15.19 8.40
CA LEU A 127 -7.90 15.92 7.18
C LEU A 127 -6.40 16.22 7.16
N GLY A 128 -5.81 16.53 8.32
CA GLY A 128 -4.37 16.67 8.48
C GLY A 128 -3.62 15.42 8.04
N THR A 129 -4.12 14.25 8.43
CA THR A 129 -3.51 12.95 8.10
C THR A 129 -3.74 12.55 6.64
N LEU A 130 -4.97 12.64 6.15
CA LEU A 130 -5.40 12.02 4.88
C LEU A 130 -5.39 12.97 3.68
N VAL A 131 -5.24 14.27 3.91
CA VAL A 131 -5.29 15.31 2.86
C VAL A 131 -4.04 16.16 2.89
N ILE A 132 -3.80 16.87 4.01
CA ILE A 132 -2.71 17.85 4.10
C ILE A 132 -1.34 17.19 4.02
N THR A 133 -1.19 15.99 4.59
CA THR A 133 0.09 15.26 4.66
C THR A 133 0.13 14.00 3.77
N TYR A 134 -0.77 13.88 2.78
CA TYR A 134 -0.96 12.69 1.93
C TYR A 134 0.24 12.31 1.02
N HIS A 135 1.25 13.15 0.88
CA HIS A 135 2.50 12.80 0.18
C HIS A 135 3.74 13.10 1.03
N LEU A 136 3.54 13.36 2.33
CA LEU A 136 4.61 13.56 3.29
C LEU A 136 4.80 12.26 4.07
N ASN A 137 5.59 11.35 3.51
CA ASN A 137 5.87 10.04 4.07
C ASN A 137 7.33 9.63 3.85
N LEU A 138 7.77 8.60 4.57
CA LEU A 138 9.04 7.91 4.34
C LEU A 138 8.76 6.52 3.76
N GLY A 139 9.44 6.18 2.67
CA GLY A 139 9.30 4.89 2.01
C GLY A 139 8.03 4.72 1.17
N GLY A 140 7.40 5.78 0.69
CA GLY A 140 6.22 5.71 -0.20
C GLY A 140 4.96 5.15 0.45
N ASN A 141 4.87 5.19 1.79
CA ASN A 141 3.78 4.54 2.52
C ASN A 141 2.75 5.56 3.02
N GLU A 142 1.53 5.46 2.51
CA GLU A 142 0.42 6.33 2.92
C GLU A 142 -0.55 5.66 3.89
N VAL A 143 -1.29 6.44 4.67
CA VAL A 143 -2.26 5.89 5.64
C VAL A 143 -3.49 5.34 4.91
N TRP A 144 -3.88 6.00 3.82
CA TRP A 144 -5.02 5.68 2.98
C TRP A 144 -4.53 5.60 1.51
N TYR A 145 -5.19 4.78 0.70
CA TYR A 145 -4.99 4.72 -0.75
C TYR A 145 -6.33 4.91 -1.45
N ASN A 146 -6.30 5.46 -2.67
CA ASN A 146 -7.46 5.64 -3.52
C ASN A 146 -7.85 4.38 -4.33
N TYR A 147 -7.43 3.19 -3.87
CA TYR A 147 -7.73 1.91 -4.49
C TYR A 147 -7.63 0.78 -3.46
N PHE A 148 -8.26 -0.36 -3.73
CA PHE A 148 -8.34 -1.46 -2.76
C PHE A 148 -7.15 -2.40 -2.86
N VAL A 149 -6.19 -2.23 -1.95
CA VAL A 149 -5.00 -3.08 -1.85
C VAL A 149 -4.87 -3.73 -0.47
N PRO A 150 -4.03 -4.79 -0.35
CA PRO A 150 -3.71 -5.43 0.93
C PRO A 150 -3.42 -4.44 2.05
N SER A 151 -2.68 -3.37 1.72
CA SER A 151 -2.26 -2.35 2.68
C SER A 151 -3.38 -1.47 3.20
N GLN A 152 -4.37 -1.16 2.36
CA GLN A 152 -5.55 -0.40 2.76
C GLN A 152 -6.34 -1.17 3.82
N LEU A 153 -6.64 -2.45 3.56
CA LEU A 153 -7.36 -3.30 4.50
C LEU A 153 -6.60 -3.48 5.81
N ALA A 154 -5.29 -3.77 5.73
CA ALA A 154 -4.45 -3.95 6.91
C ALA A 154 -4.40 -2.70 7.80
N LYS A 155 -4.26 -1.50 7.21
CA LYS A 155 -4.25 -0.23 7.96
C LYS A 155 -5.60 0.06 8.60
N SER A 156 -6.69 -0.23 7.87
CA SER A 156 -8.07 -0.07 8.34
C SER A 156 -8.37 -0.94 9.56
N ILE A 157 -7.86 -2.17 9.61
CA ILE A 157 -8.01 -3.06 10.76
C ILE A 157 -7.01 -2.70 11.88
N GLY A 158 -5.75 -2.43 11.52
CA GLY A 158 -4.68 -2.18 12.47
C GLY A 158 -4.89 -0.91 13.31
N ILE A 159 -5.55 0.12 12.76
CA ILE A 159 -5.90 1.31 13.55
C ILE A 159 -6.87 0.98 14.71
N TRP A 160 -7.79 0.04 14.51
CA TRP A 160 -8.66 -0.47 15.58
C TRP A 160 -7.89 -1.34 16.57
N GLY A 161 -6.88 -2.08 16.10
CA GLY A 161 -5.92 -2.74 16.98
C GLY A 161 -5.24 -1.77 17.94
N LEU A 162 -4.80 -0.61 17.43
CA LEU A 162 -4.22 0.46 18.23
C LEU A 162 -5.23 1.07 19.21
N VAL A 163 -6.46 1.34 18.79
CA VAL A 163 -7.54 1.82 19.68
C VAL A 163 -7.79 0.83 20.83
N PHE A 164 -8.01 -0.46 20.53
CA PHE A 164 -8.28 -1.46 21.56
C PHE A 164 -7.09 -1.71 22.48
N TRP A 165 -5.86 -1.64 21.96
CA TRP A 165 -4.66 -1.74 22.77
C TRP A 165 -4.50 -0.55 23.72
N LEU A 166 -4.83 0.67 23.28
CA LEU A 166 -4.77 1.88 24.11
C LEU A 166 -5.85 1.92 25.20
N VAL A 167 -7.04 1.37 24.95
CA VAL A 167 -8.11 1.26 25.97
C VAL A 167 -8.00 0.00 26.83
N GLU A 168 -6.81 -0.59 26.91
CA GLU A 168 -6.49 -1.78 27.72
C GLU A 168 -7.26 -3.07 27.35
N ARG A 169 -7.94 -3.11 26.19
CA ARG A 169 -8.55 -4.32 25.61
C ARG A 169 -7.51 -5.11 24.81
N ARG A 170 -6.42 -5.50 25.46
CA ARG A 170 -5.18 -6.02 24.83
C ARG A 170 -5.41 -7.22 23.94
N ILE A 171 -6.18 -8.23 24.38
CA ILE A 171 -6.47 -9.43 23.57
C ILE A 171 -7.13 -9.03 22.24
N LEU A 172 -8.11 -8.11 22.29
CA LEU A 172 -8.78 -7.62 21.10
C LEU A 172 -7.84 -6.77 20.22
N GLY A 173 -6.95 -5.98 20.84
CA GLY A 173 -5.89 -5.27 20.12
C GLY A 173 -5.00 -6.20 19.30
N TYR A 174 -4.44 -7.25 19.92
CA TYR A 174 -3.63 -8.24 19.22
C TYR A 174 -4.44 -9.07 18.21
N ALA A 175 -5.71 -9.36 18.48
CA ALA A 175 -6.58 -10.05 17.52
C ALA A 175 -6.77 -9.22 16.24
N MET A 176 -7.04 -7.91 16.36
CA MET A 176 -7.13 -7.03 15.20
C MET A 176 -5.79 -6.94 14.46
N VAL A 177 -4.68 -6.85 15.18
CA VAL A 177 -3.35 -6.82 14.54
C VAL A 177 -3.02 -8.14 13.85
N ALA A 178 -3.45 -9.29 14.37
CA ALA A 178 -3.32 -10.58 13.69
C ALA A 178 -4.12 -10.61 12.37
N LEU A 179 -5.35 -10.08 12.37
CA LEU A 179 -6.15 -9.93 11.14
C LEU A 179 -5.48 -8.97 10.14
N ALA A 180 -4.92 -7.86 10.62
CA ALA A 180 -4.15 -6.93 9.79
C ALA A 180 -2.91 -7.60 9.18
N THR A 181 -2.22 -8.46 9.93
CA THR A 181 -1.07 -9.24 9.42
C THR A 181 -1.48 -10.17 8.28
N PHE A 182 -2.62 -10.86 8.37
CA PHE A 182 -3.08 -11.70 7.25
C PHE A 182 -3.37 -10.89 5.98
N ALA A 183 -3.88 -9.66 6.12
CA ALA A 183 -4.07 -8.77 4.98
C ALA A 183 -2.73 -8.27 4.44
N GLN A 184 -1.83 -7.79 5.30
CA GLN A 184 -0.48 -7.37 4.92
C GLN A 184 0.52 -7.68 6.04
N PRO A 185 1.43 -8.67 5.86
CA PRO A 185 2.29 -9.18 6.92
C PRO A 185 3.05 -8.10 7.68
N VAL A 186 3.73 -7.23 6.93
CA VAL A 186 4.64 -6.22 7.48
C VAL A 186 3.89 -5.21 8.35
N VAL A 187 2.71 -4.76 7.91
CA VAL A 187 1.94 -3.73 8.63
C VAL A 187 1.45 -4.24 9.99
N GLY A 188 0.88 -5.44 10.01
CA GLY A 188 0.41 -6.04 11.27
C GLY A 188 1.57 -6.50 12.16
N ALA A 189 2.58 -7.20 11.61
CA ALA A 189 3.67 -7.75 12.40
C ALA A 189 4.51 -6.66 13.10
N GLN A 190 4.80 -5.56 12.41
CA GLN A 190 5.50 -4.43 13.03
C GLN A 190 4.68 -3.82 14.17
N LEU A 191 3.37 -3.65 13.98
CA LEU A 191 2.50 -3.11 15.02
C LEU A 191 2.39 -4.05 16.24
N ALA A 192 2.31 -5.37 16.01
CA ALA A 192 2.31 -6.37 17.07
C ALA A 192 3.61 -6.34 17.88
N LEU A 193 4.75 -6.20 17.20
CA LEU A 193 6.05 -6.08 17.86
C LEU A 193 6.14 -4.80 18.69
N LEU A 194 5.67 -3.66 18.17
CA LEU A 194 5.62 -2.41 18.91
C LEU A 194 4.73 -2.52 20.16
N PHE A 195 3.56 -3.15 20.07
CA PHE A 195 2.72 -3.43 21.25
C PHE A 195 3.47 -4.29 22.26
N LEU A 196 4.13 -5.37 21.81
CA LEU A 196 4.85 -6.28 22.69
C LEU A 196 5.97 -5.57 23.44
N LEU A 197 6.78 -4.75 22.75
CA LEU A 197 7.89 -4.02 23.37
C LEU A 197 7.41 -3.00 24.41
N VAL A 198 6.31 -2.31 24.15
CA VAL A 198 5.71 -1.39 25.13
C VAL A 198 5.11 -2.17 26.31
N ASP A 199 4.41 -3.27 26.06
CA ASP A 199 3.79 -4.10 27.09
C ASP A 199 4.83 -4.73 28.02
N LEU A 200 5.93 -5.25 27.46
CA LEU A 200 7.05 -5.79 28.24
C LEU A 200 7.68 -4.74 29.15
N LYS A 201 7.81 -3.50 28.67
CA LYS A 201 8.32 -2.37 29.45
C LYS A 201 7.34 -1.95 30.55
N GLU A 202 6.03 -1.93 30.25
CA GLU A 202 4.99 -1.47 31.17
C GLU A 202 4.78 -2.44 32.34
N PHE A 203 4.72 -3.75 32.08
CA PHE A 203 4.44 -4.75 33.10
C PHE A 203 5.68 -5.31 33.78
N GLY A 204 6.83 -5.28 33.09
CA GLY A 204 8.04 -5.95 33.53
C GLY A 204 7.90 -7.47 33.64
N LEU A 205 9.01 -8.13 34.01
CA LEU A 205 9.08 -9.59 34.13
C LEU A 205 8.22 -10.17 35.26
N SER A 206 7.73 -9.36 36.20
CA SER A 206 6.92 -9.86 37.32
C SER A 206 5.42 -9.93 37.01
N ARG A 207 4.92 -9.19 36.00
CA ARG A 207 3.49 -9.13 35.64
C ARG A 207 3.18 -9.56 34.21
N TRP A 208 4.16 -10.08 33.47
CA TRP A 208 4.04 -10.50 32.07
C TRP A 208 2.90 -11.51 31.82
N LYS A 209 2.53 -12.34 32.81
CA LYS A 209 1.39 -13.27 32.68
C LYS A 209 0.07 -12.56 32.38
N LYS A 210 -0.09 -11.31 32.82
CA LYS A 210 -1.29 -10.49 32.53
C LYS A 210 -1.29 -9.91 31.11
N SER A 211 -0.11 -9.68 30.53
CA SER A 211 0.01 -9.22 29.15
C SER A 211 0.08 -10.35 28.13
N LEU A 212 0.49 -11.56 28.54
CA LEU A 212 0.77 -12.70 27.66
C LEU A 212 -0.38 -13.15 26.74
N PRO A 213 -1.67 -13.16 27.14
CA PRO A 213 -2.71 -13.74 26.30
C PRO A 213 -2.83 -13.10 24.90
N GLY A 214 -2.62 -11.79 24.79
CA GLY A 214 -2.65 -11.07 23.50
C GLY A 214 -1.51 -11.46 22.55
N PRO A 215 -0.24 -11.28 22.96
CA PRO A 215 0.92 -11.74 22.20
C PRO A 215 0.86 -13.23 21.85
N LEU A 216 0.38 -14.08 22.77
CA LEU A 216 0.25 -15.52 22.53
C LEU A 216 -0.80 -15.80 21.45
N LEU A 217 -1.96 -15.13 21.48
CA LEU A 217 -2.97 -15.23 20.42
C LEU A 217 -2.37 -14.83 19.06
N TYR A 218 -1.66 -13.69 19.00
CA TYR A 218 -1.00 -13.25 17.77
C TYR A 218 0.01 -14.29 17.27
N PHE A 219 0.89 -14.75 18.16
CA PHE A 219 1.95 -15.70 17.82
C PHE A 219 1.37 -17.01 17.29
N LEU A 220 0.38 -17.59 17.97
CA LEU A 220 -0.25 -18.86 17.60
C LEU A 220 -1.15 -18.77 16.36
N THR A 221 -1.39 -17.58 15.81
CA THR A 221 -2.21 -17.37 14.61
C THR A 221 -1.37 -16.77 13.49
N ALA A 222 -1.39 -15.45 13.34
CA ALA A 222 -0.69 -14.74 12.27
C ALA A 222 0.84 -14.83 12.40
N GLY A 223 1.37 -14.95 13.62
CA GLY A 223 2.80 -15.15 13.86
C GLY A 223 3.33 -16.45 13.24
N VAL A 224 2.65 -17.58 13.47
CA VAL A 224 2.96 -18.86 12.82
C VAL A 224 2.91 -18.74 11.29
N TRP A 225 1.90 -18.06 10.76
CA TRP A 225 1.79 -17.86 9.30
C TRP A 225 2.93 -17.00 8.73
N VAL A 226 3.26 -15.87 9.35
CA VAL A 226 4.41 -15.03 8.94
C VAL A 226 5.71 -15.82 9.01
N MET A 227 5.89 -16.60 10.07
CA MET A 227 7.07 -17.48 10.20
C MET A 227 7.10 -18.54 9.10
N ALA A 228 5.96 -19.14 8.74
CA ALA A 228 5.89 -20.10 7.65
C ALA A 228 6.25 -19.46 6.30
N VAL A 229 5.71 -18.28 5.98
CA VAL A 229 6.08 -17.52 4.76
C VAL A 229 7.57 -17.18 4.76
N PHE A 230 8.11 -16.71 5.89
CA PHE A 230 9.53 -16.38 6.02
C PHE A 230 10.42 -17.61 5.84
N VAL A 231 10.10 -18.73 6.50
CA VAL A 231 10.83 -19.99 6.38
C VAL A 231 10.74 -20.55 4.96
N MET A 232 9.57 -20.48 4.31
CA MET A 232 9.45 -20.89 2.91
C MET A 232 10.34 -20.04 2.01
N ASN A 233 10.37 -18.71 2.18
CA ASN A 233 11.26 -17.84 1.41
C ASN A 233 12.76 -18.08 1.69
N LEU A 234 13.12 -18.52 2.90
CA LEU A 234 14.50 -18.91 3.23
C LEU A 234 14.90 -20.25 2.61
N ILE A 235 13.97 -21.21 2.58
CA ILE A 235 14.20 -22.57 2.06
C ILE A 235 14.09 -22.61 0.53
N SER A 236 13.30 -21.72 -0.09
CA SER A 236 13.03 -21.67 -1.54
C SER A 236 14.20 -21.12 -2.37
N ASP A 237 15.38 -21.65 -2.11
CA ASP A 237 16.52 -21.80 -3.02
C ASP A 237 17.63 -20.72 -2.98
N HIS A 238 18.86 -21.19 -3.16
CA HIS A 238 20.13 -20.46 -3.13
C HIS A 238 20.53 -19.95 -4.53
N SER A 239 19.56 -19.74 -5.42
CA SER A 239 19.80 -19.38 -6.82
C SER A 239 20.60 -18.10 -7.00
N ILE A 240 20.52 -17.17 -6.05
CA ILE A 240 21.34 -15.96 -5.98
C ILE A 240 21.85 -15.71 -4.56
N ASP A 241 23.05 -15.13 -4.48
CA ASP A 241 23.66 -14.71 -3.22
C ASP A 241 22.98 -13.46 -2.62
N GLY A 242 23.36 -13.10 -1.40
CA GLY A 242 22.76 -11.96 -0.70
C GLY A 242 23.01 -10.62 -1.40
N ALA A 243 24.20 -10.44 -1.96
CA ALA A 243 24.60 -9.20 -2.65
C ALA A 243 23.79 -8.99 -3.94
N THR A 244 23.60 -10.06 -4.74
CA THR A 244 22.76 -10.03 -5.95
C THR A 244 21.30 -9.78 -5.59
N PHE A 245 20.79 -10.41 -4.52
CA PHE A 245 19.43 -10.11 -4.06
C PHE A 245 19.27 -8.63 -3.66
N TYR A 246 20.25 -8.09 -2.94
CA TYR A 246 20.28 -6.71 -2.49
C TYR A 246 20.29 -5.74 -3.69
N SER A 247 21.13 -5.97 -4.69
CA SER A 247 21.23 -5.11 -5.89
C SER A 247 19.95 -5.15 -6.74
N ILE A 248 19.29 -6.31 -6.89
CA ILE A 248 18.00 -6.41 -7.58
C ILE A 248 16.94 -5.60 -6.85
N MET A 249 16.91 -5.70 -5.51
CA MET A 249 15.95 -4.96 -4.68
C MET A 249 16.22 -3.45 -4.71
N GLU A 250 17.48 -3.03 -4.71
CA GLU A 250 17.85 -1.62 -4.85
C GLU A 250 17.38 -1.07 -6.21
N THR A 251 17.67 -1.79 -7.28
CA THR A 251 17.35 -1.38 -8.65
C THR A 251 15.85 -1.11 -8.83
N ARG A 252 14.99 -2.00 -8.31
CA ARG A 252 13.54 -1.92 -8.54
C ARG A 252 12.77 -1.23 -7.42
N LEU A 253 13.15 -1.47 -6.17
CA LEU A 253 12.36 -1.15 -4.97
C LEU A 253 13.01 -0.13 -4.03
N ALA A 254 14.11 0.52 -4.43
CA ALA A 254 14.86 1.38 -3.51
C ALA A 254 14.02 2.45 -2.78
N HIS A 255 13.06 3.07 -3.46
CA HIS A 255 12.20 4.10 -2.87
C HIS A 255 11.29 3.61 -1.72
N HIS A 256 11.10 2.30 -1.57
CA HIS A 256 10.37 1.71 -0.44
C HIS A 256 11.31 1.16 0.64
N PHE A 257 12.50 0.67 0.28
CA PHE A 257 13.34 -0.14 1.16
C PHE A 257 14.62 0.55 1.65
N PHE A 258 15.11 1.56 0.92
CA PHE A 258 16.43 2.15 1.15
C PHE A 258 16.26 3.61 1.59
N PRO A 259 16.48 3.92 2.88
CA PRO A 259 16.34 5.26 3.44
C PRO A 259 17.06 6.38 2.67
N SER A 260 18.23 6.10 2.10
CA SER A 260 19.03 7.03 1.29
C SER A 260 18.31 7.49 0.01
N TYR A 261 17.36 6.70 -0.50
CA TYR A 261 16.58 7.02 -1.69
C TYR A 261 15.26 7.74 -1.39
N TYR A 262 14.93 7.97 -0.12
CA TYR A 262 13.73 8.73 0.21
C TYR A 262 13.95 10.21 -0.10
N PRO A 263 12.94 10.92 -0.65
CA PRO A 263 13.09 12.34 -0.98
C PRO A 263 13.55 13.16 0.23
N LEU A 264 14.55 14.01 0.06
CA LEU A 264 15.05 14.90 1.12
C LEU A 264 13.92 15.75 1.72
N ARG A 265 12.97 16.20 0.88
CA ARG A 265 11.77 16.92 1.30
C ARG A 265 10.96 16.12 2.33
N SER A 266 10.82 14.81 2.15
CA SER A 266 10.12 13.96 3.10
C SER A 266 10.85 13.93 4.44
N TRP A 267 12.16 13.76 4.44
CA TRP A 267 12.96 13.82 5.67
C TRP A 267 12.78 15.14 6.42
N VAL A 268 12.98 16.26 5.72
CA VAL A 268 12.96 17.60 6.32
C VAL A 268 11.57 18.00 6.84
N LEU A 269 10.50 17.62 6.13
CA LEU A 269 9.14 18.03 6.53
C LEU A 269 8.49 17.04 7.50
N PHE A 270 8.70 15.74 7.30
CA PHE A 270 7.98 14.72 8.06
C PHE A 270 8.67 14.35 9.37
N LEU A 271 10.01 14.25 9.40
CA LEU A 271 10.73 13.85 10.60
C LEU A 271 10.52 14.83 11.78
N PRO A 272 10.54 16.17 11.59
CA PRO A 272 10.24 17.10 12.68
C PRO A 272 8.82 16.94 13.23
N VAL A 273 7.84 16.64 12.39
CA VAL A 273 6.45 16.37 12.84
C VAL A 273 6.42 15.14 13.74
N LEU A 274 7.11 14.06 13.37
CA LEU A 274 7.19 12.85 14.19
C LEU A 274 7.91 13.10 15.53
N ILE A 275 9.04 13.81 15.48
CA ILE A 275 9.84 14.14 16.67
C ILE A 275 9.04 15.05 17.63
N LEU A 276 8.41 16.09 17.10
CA LEU A 276 7.54 16.98 17.88
C LEU A 276 6.38 16.21 18.51
N GLY A 277 5.72 15.34 17.74
CA GLY A 277 4.67 14.46 18.23
C GLY A 277 5.14 13.59 19.41
N ALA A 278 6.32 12.96 19.29
CA ALA A 278 6.91 12.18 20.37
C ALA A 278 7.20 13.03 21.63
N PHE A 279 7.76 14.23 21.47
CA PHE A 279 8.02 15.12 22.61
C PHE A 279 6.75 15.56 23.33
N ILE A 280 5.66 15.79 22.59
CA ILE A 280 4.35 16.07 23.19
C ILE A 280 3.85 14.82 23.92
N TRP A 281 3.93 13.63 23.31
CA TRP A 281 3.53 12.38 23.95
C TRP A 281 4.28 12.09 25.25
N LYS A 282 5.55 12.52 25.38
CA LYS A 282 6.30 12.41 26.64
C LYS A 282 5.55 13.04 27.82
N ARG A 283 4.79 14.11 27.57
CA ARG A 283 3.98 14.83 28.58
C ARG A 283 2.57 14.27 28.68
N GLU A 284 1.98 13.86 27.56
CA GLU A 284 0.56 13.48 27.47
C GLU A 284 0.30 12.00 27.77
N SER A 285 1.15 11.09 27.28
CA SER A 285 0.97 9.65 27.45
C SER A 285 2.31 8.92 27.33
N LYS A 286 2.81 8.42 28.46
CA LYS A 286 4.05 7.61 28.52
C LYS A 286 3.98 6.40 27.58
N LYS A 287 2.82 5.75 27.50
CA LYS A 287 2.59 4.59 26.61
C LYS A 287 2.79 4.95 25.14
N MET A 288 2.27 6.11 24.71
CA MET A 288 2.49 6.63 23.35
C MET A 288 3.94 7.04 23.13
N PHE A 289 4.56 7.71 24.09
CA PHE A 289 5.97 8.08 24.00
C PHE A 289 6.87 6.85 23.83
N ASP A 290 6.61 5.80 24.60
CA ASP A 290 7.35 4.54 24.53
C ASP A 290 7.16 3.85 23.17
N LEU A 291 5.94 3.90 22.60
CA LEU A 291 5.67 3.43 21.24
C LEU A 291 6.54 4.15 20.19
N PHE A 292 6.62 5.48 20.27
CA PHE A 292 7.50 6.27 19.39
C PHE A 292 8.98 5.94 19.60
N CYS A 293 9.43 5.76 20.84
CA CYS A 293 10.83 5.41 21.14
C CYS A 293 11.24 4.09 20.50
N TRP A 294 10.40 3.05 20.65
CA TRP A 294 10.64 1.75 20.00
C TRP A 294 10.55 1.84 18.47
N GLY A 295 9.64 2.66 17.95
CA GLY A 295 9.55 2.99 16.54
C GLY A 295 10.83 3.60 15.97
N PHE A 296 11.34 4.66 16.61
CA PHE A 296 12.57 5.34 16.24
C PHE A 296 13.78 4.42 16.37
N LEU A 297 13.87 3.61 17.43
CA LEU A 297 14.94 2.64 17.59
C LEU A 297 14.93 1.62 16.44
N GLY A 298 13.77 1.08 16.09
CA GLY A 298 13.67 0.16 14.96
C GLY A 298 14.01 0.81 13.62
N MET A 299 13.67 2.09 13.41
CA MET A 299 14.09 2.84 12.20
C MET A 299 15.60 3.02 12.16
N LEU A 300 16.25 3.29 13.30
CA LEU A 300 17.69 3.38 13.39
C LEU A 300 18.35 2.02 13.11
N ILE A 301 17.88 0.94 13.73
CA ILE A 301 18.41 -0.42 13.49
C ILE A 301 18.25 -0.79 12.02
N TYR A 302 17.08 -0.52 11.43
CA TYR A 302 16.84 -0.75 10.01
C TYR A 302 17.77 0.09 9.14
N TYR A 303 17.89 1.39 9.39
CA TYR A 303 18.81 2.27 8.65
C TYR A 303 20.24 1.74 8.68
N LEU A 304 20.78 1.44 9.87
CA LEU A 304 22.16 0.93 10.00
C LEU A 304 22.29 -0.44 9.32
N GLY A 305 21.31 -1.31 9.50
CA GLY A 305 21.30 -2.65 8.92
C GLY A 305 21.28 -2.68 7.40
N ILE A 306 20.57 -1.73 6.78
CA ILE A 306 20.49 -1.60 5.31
C ILE A 306 21.66 -0.78 4.79
N GLU A 307 21.81 0.48 5.21
CA GLU A 307 22.76 1.43 4.61
C GLU A 307 24.22 1.17 4.99
N LEU A 308 24.51 0.53 6.12
CA LEU A 308 25.90 0.28 6.56
C LEU A 308 26.32 -1.18 6.49
N PHE A 309 25.38 -2.12 6.69
CA PHE A 309 25.68 -3.54 6.80
C PHE A 309 25.05 -4.40 5.70
N GLU A 310 24.23 -3.82 4.80
CA GLU A 310 23.60 -4.48 3.65
C GLU A 310 22.90 -5.81 3.99
N ILE A 311 22.24 -5.90 5.16
CA ILE A 311 21.69 -7.16 5.68
C ILE A 311 20.39 -7.52 4.93
N PRO A 312 20.36 -8.58 4.08
CA PRO A 312 19.20 -8.86 3.22
C PRO A 312 17.93 -9.22 4.00
N SER A 313 18.07 -9.89 5.15
CA SER A 313 16.92 -10.29 5.97
C SER A 313 16.20 -9.10 6.59
N LEU A 314 16.90 -7.99 6.85
CA LEU A 314 16.28 -6.76 7.35
C LEU A 314 15.50 -6.05 6.25
N LEU A 315 15.90 -6.19 4.98
CA LEU A 315 15.25 -5.52 3.85
C LEU A 315 13.76 -5.88 3.78
N SER A 316 13.44 -7.16 3.90
CA SER A 316 12.05 -7.68 3.90
C SER A 316 11.18 -7.14 5.03
N VAL A 317 11.78 -6.58 6.10
CA VAL A 317 11.05 -5.99 7.22
C VAL A 317 10.44 -4.64 6.87
N GLN A 318 11.04 -3.85 5.96
CA GLN A 318 10.57 -2.51 5.58
C GLN A 318 10.18 -1.62 6.79
N TRP A 319 11.06 -1.44 7.77
CA TRP A 319 10.66 -0.86 9.07
C TRP A 319 10.07 0.55 8.98
N PHE A 320 10.49 1.36 8.00
CA PHE A 320 9.93 2.70 7.76
C PHE A 320 8.42 2.70 7.45
N LYS A 321 7.84 1.55 7.09
CA LYS A 321 6.39 1.39 6.96
C LYS A 321 5.64 1.62 8.28
N THR A 322 6.30 1.50 9.45
CA THR A 322 5.71 1.89 10.76
C THR A 322 5.30 3.35 10.84
N THR A 323 5.86 4.21 9.99
CA THR A 323 5.52 5.64 9.95
C THR A 323 4.07 5.93 9.58
N VAL A 324 3.35 4.98 8.96
CA VAL A 324 1.90 5.08 8.73
C VAL A 324 1.11 5.17 10.03
N TRP A 325 1.64 4.63 11.13
CA TRP A 325 1.05 4.76 12.45
C TRP A 325 1.48 6.04 13.14
N PHE A 326 2.74 6.44 13.00
CA PHE A 326 3.28 7.62 13.67
C PHE A 326 2.78 8.93 13.08
N LYS A 327 2.45 8.98 11.77
CA LYS A 327 1.83 10.15 11.13
C LYS A 327 0.55 10.62 11.85
N PRO A 328 -0.53 9.81 11.92
CA PRO A 328 -1.75 10.25 12.60
C PRO A 328 -1.52 10.51 14.09
N LEU A 329 -0.68 9.71 14.75
CA LEU A 329 -0.38 9.89 16.17
C LEU A 329 0.36 11.20 16.47
N ALA A 330 1.28 11.63 15.60
CA ALA A 330 1.99 12.89 15.74
C ALA A 330 1.05 14.08 15.51
N ILE A 331 0.17 13.98 14.50
CA ILE A 331 -0.85 15.01 14.21
C ILE A 331 -1.81 15.15 15.38
N ILE A 332 -2.31 14.04 15.94
CA ILE A 332 -3.17 14.04 17.14
C ILE A 332 -2.43 14.68 18.33
N ALA A 333 -1.15 14.37 18.54
CA ALA A 333 -0.36 14.97 19.62
C ALA A 333 -0.29 16.51 19.48
N ILE A 334 0.05 17.00 18.29
CA ILE A 334 0.14 18.44 18.01
C ILE A 334 -1.22 19.11 18.23
N LEU A 335 -2.30 18.52 17.71
CA LEU A 335 -3.65 19.06 17.88
C LEU A 335 -4.14 18.99 19.32
N SER A 336 -3.65 18.07 20.15
CA SER A 336 -3.99 18.02 21.57
C SER A 336 -3.50 19.25 22.34
N VAL A 337 -2.39 19.86 21.90
CA VAL A 337 -1.89 21.13 22.45
C VAL A 337 -2.82 22.27 22.06
N VAL A 338 -3.27 22.30 20.80
CA VAL A 338 -4.22 23.32 20.28
C VAL A 338 -5.58 23.19 20.96
N ASP A 339 -6.10 21.96 21.13
CA ASP A 339 -7.38 21.68 21.75
C ASP A 339 -7.43 22.15 23.22
N LYS A 340 -6.28 22.17 23.91
CA LYS A 340 -6.14 22.69 25.29
C LYS A 340 -6.10 24.21 25.39
N MET A 341 -5.87 24.93 24.29
CA MET A 341 -5.87 26.41 24.29
C MET A 341 -7.28 27.00 24.42
N ASP A 342 -8.32 26.17 24.53
CA ASP A 342 -9.74 26.54 24.72
C ASP A 342 -10.21 27.63 23.73
N PHE A 343 -9.80 27.47 22.48
CA PHE A 343 -10.24 28.35 21.41
C PHE A 343 -11.77 28.24 21.27
N LYS A 344 -12.49 29.33 21.54
CA LYS A 344 -13.95 29.40 21.40
C LYS A 344 -14.31 29.46 19.91
N TRP A 345 -14.28 28.31 19.25
CA TRP A 345 -14.75 28.19 17.88
C TRP A 345 -16.26 28.46 17.84
N ASP A 346 -16.71 29.29 16.90
CA ASP A 346 -18.13 29.45 16.66
C ASP A 346 -18.71 28.09 16.22
N HIS A 347 -19.69 27.61 17.00
CA HIS A 347 -20.43 26.36 16.77
C HIS A 347 -21.01 26.24 15.34
N ARG A 348 -21.19 27.37 14.63
CA ARG A 348 -21.65 27.40 13.24
C ARG A 348 -20.56 27.05 12.23
N ILE A 349 -19.28 27.21 12.57
CA ILE A 349 -18.15 26.93 11.68
C ILE A 349 -18.09 25.45 11.33
N PHE A 350 -18.30 24.57 12.31
CA PHE A 350 -18.14 23.13 12.10
C PHE A 350 -19.15 22.56 11.08
N PRO A 351 -20.48 22.79 11.21
CA PRO A 351 -21.44 22.40 10.19
C PRO A 351 -21.18 23.05 8.83
N SER A 352 -20.74 24.31 8.81
CA SER A 352 -20.43 25.03 7.56
C SER A 352 -19.22 24.41 6.84
N LEU A 353 -18.17 24.05 7.57
CA LEU A 353 -17.01 23.34 7.03
C LEU A 353 -17.40 21.97 6.50
N LEU A 354 -18.23 21.23 7.24
CA LEU A 354 -18.73 19.93 6.78
C LEU A 354 -19.59 20.05 5.52
N GLY A 355 -20.45 21.07 5.46
CA GLY A 355 -21.22 21.42 4.27
C GLY A 355 -20.32 21.78 3.09
N LEU A 356 -19.25 22.55 3.32
CA LEU A 356 -18.26 22.88 2.29
C LEU A 356 -17.53 21.64 1.77
N LEU A 357 -17.10 20.72 2.65
CA LEU A 357 -16.46 19.46 2.25
C LEU A 357 -17.42 18.59 1.41
N LEU A 358 -18.69 18.52 1.81
CA LEU A 358 -19.70 17.78 1.05
C LEU A 358 -19.94 18.42 -0.32
N LEU A 359 -20.14 19.74 -0.38
CA LEU A 359 -20.39 20.47 -1.62
C LEU A 359 -19.19 20.40 -2.57
N THR A 360 -17.97 20.58 -2.06
CA THR A 360 -16.73 20.44 -2.84
C THR A 360 -16.55 19.01 -3.35
N GLY A 361 -16.90 18.01 -2.52
CA GLY A 361 -16.91 16.62 -2.91
C GLY A 361 -17.87 16.34 -4.07
N ILE A 362 -19.15 16.71 -3.91
CA ILE A 362 -20.18 16.52 -4.93
C ILE A 362 -19.85 17.28 -6.22
N ALA A 363 -19.41 18.54 -6.12
CA ALA A 363 -19.08 19.37 -7.29
C ALA A 363 -17.94 18.76 -8.13
N ASN A 364 -16.93 18.15 -7.49
CA ASN A 364 -15.86 17.45 -8.22
C ASN A 364 -16.33 16.11 -8.80
N LEU A 365 -17.06 15.29 -8.02
CA LEU A 365 -17.52 13.98 -8.49
C LEU A 365 -18.51 14.06 -9.65
N THR A 366 -19.33 15.10 -9.70
CA THR A 366 -20.27 15.35 -10.81
C THR A 366 -19.60 15.95 -12.04
N GLY A 367 -18.31 16.31 -11.96
CA GLY A 367 -17.59 17.02 -13.02
C GLY A 367 -18.05 18.47 -13.20
N PHE A 368 -18.91 19.00 -12.32
CA PHE A 368 -19.36 20.40 -12.38
C PHE A 368 -18.18 21.37 -12.20
N VAL A 369 -17.20 21.00 -11.37
CA VAL A 369 -15.93 21.71 -11.24
C VAL A 369 -14.78 20.73 -11.06
N ARG A 370 -13.63 20.95 -11.72
CA ARG A 370 -12.41 20.14 -11.55
C ARG A 370 -11.37 20.84 -10.68
N TRP A 371 -11.74 21.22 -9.45
CA TRP A 371 -10.83 21.93 -8.54
C TRP A 371 -9.60 21.10 -8.18
N PHE A 372 -9.72 19.78 -8.16
CA PHE A 372 -8.62 18.87 -7.83
C PHE A 372 -7.88 18.32 -9.05
N GLY A 373 -8.13 18.88 -10.24
CA GLY A 373 -7.51 18.45 -11.49
C GLY A 373 -8.12 17.16 -12.06
N ASP A 374 -7.44 16.58 -13.03
CA ASP A 374 -7.85 15.32 -13.66
C ASP A 374 -7.41 14.14 -12.79
N LYS A 375 -8.32 13.69 -11.93
CA LYS A 375 -8.15 12.49 -11.12
C LYS A 375 -8.81 11.29 -11.83
N PRO A 376 -8.27 10.07 -11.68
CA PRO A 376 -8.96 8.87 -12.12
C PRO A 376 -10.21 8.66 -11.26
N TYR A 377 -11.34 8.37 -11.90
CA TYR A 377 -12.60 8.01 -11.24
C TYR A 377 -13.13 6.74 -11.88
N ASP A 378 -12.41 5.64 -11.67
CA ASP A 378 -12.71 4.32 -12.23
C ASP A 378 -13.84 3.64 -11.43
N LEU A 379 -14.96 4.35 -11.27
CA LEU A 379 -16.12 3.89 -10.52
C LEU A 379 -16.81 2.74 -11.25
N PRO A 380 -17.36 1.75 -10.52
CA PRO A 380 -18.01 0.62 -11.17
C PRO A 380 -19.10 1.02 -12.15
N GLY A 381 -19.10 0.39 -13.32
CA GLY A 381 -20.08 0.65 -14.38
C GLY A 381 -19.85 1.91 -15.21
N THR A 382 -18.77 2.65 -14.98
CA THR A 382 -18.30 3.67 -15.93
C THR A 382 -17.47 3.02 -17.04
N GLN A 383 -17.35 3.67 -18.19
CA GLN A 383 -16.44 3.19 -19.23
C GLN A 383 -15.01 3.55 -18.82
N TYR A 384 -14.10 2.56 -18.80
CA TYR A 384 -12.69 2.84 -18.52
C TYR A 384 -12.13 3.86 -19.50
N HIS A 385 -11.59 4.94 -18.95
CA HIS A 385 -11.25 6.14 -19.72
C HIS A 385 -9.82 6.15 -20.25
N THR A 386 -8.95 5.21 -19.82
CA THR A 386 -7.56 5.18 -20.28
C THR A 386 -7.41 4.38 -21.56
N ALA A 387 -6.54 4.87 -22.46
CA ALA A 387 -6.22 4.15 -23.70
C ALA A 387 -5.62 2.76 -23.42
N GLU A 388 -4.91 2.60 -22.30
CA GLU A 388 -4.37 1.31 -21.86
C GLU A 388 -5.50 0.30 -21.57
N MET A 389 -6.43 0.64 -20.69
CA MET A 389 -7.53 -0.25 -20.30
C MET A 389 -8.43 -0.59 -21.49
N ASN A 390 -8.65 0.39 -22.38
CA ASN A 390 -9.40 0.19 -23.61
C ASN A 390 -8.68 -0.80 -24.55
N LEU A 391 -7.37 -0.64 -24.77
CA LEU A 391 -6.58 -1.59 -25.57
C LEU A 391 -6.64 -2.99 -24.96
N ALA A 392 -6.38 -3.12 -23.66
CA ALA A 392 -6.39 -4.41 -22.95
C ALA A 392 -7.74 -5.13 -23.06
N SER A 393 -8.85 -4.39 -22.93
CA SER A 393 -10.20 -4.93 -23.10
C SER A 393 -10.42 -5.46 -24.53
N GLN A 394 -9.92 -4.76 -25.55
CA GLN A 394 -9.97 -5.25 -26.94
C GLN A 394 -9.07 -6.49 -27.13
N MET A 395 -7.88 -6.51 -26.53
CA MET A 395 -6.95 -7.65 -26.57
C MET A 395 -7.60 -8.93 -26.05
N LYS A 396 -8.39 -8.85 -24.97
CA LYS A 396 -9.13 -10.00 -24.42
C LYS A 396 -10.04 -10.67 -25.46
N SER A 397 -10.59 -9.91 -26.41
CA SER A 397 -11.52 -10.42 -27.42
C SER A 397 -10.85 -10.96 -28.69
N VAL A 398 -9.60 -10.56 -28.97
CA VAL A 398 -8.91 -10.87 -30.23
C VAL A 398 -7.74 -11.85 -30.03
N LEU A 399 -7.04 -11.78 -28.90
CA LEU A 399 -5.87 -12.62 -28.65
C LEU A 399 -6.26 -14.01 -28.15
N PRO A 400 -5.48 -15.07 -28.47
CA PRO A 400 -5.69 -16.39 -27.90
C PRO A 400 -5.43 -16.37 -26.37
N GLY A 401 -6.07 -17.26 -25.61
CA GLY A 401 -6.01 -17.26 -24.14
C GLY A 401 -4.61 -17.46 -23.56
N ASP A 402 -3.73 -18.13 -24.30
CA ASP A 402 -2.34 -18.38 -23.96
C ASP A 402 -1.38 -17.27 -24.41
N ALA A 403 -1.90 -16.17 -24.99
CA ALA A 403 -1.08 -15.07 -25.49
C ALA A 403 -0.13 -14.52 -24.41
N CYS A 404 1.15 -14.40 -24.75
CA CYS A 404 2.17 -13.76 -23.93
C CYS A 404 2.65 -12.45 -24.58
N ILE A 405 2.53 -11.34 -23.83
CA ILE A 405 2.68 -9.99 -24.36
C ILE A 405 3.88 -9.28 -23.73
N LEU A 406 4.66 -8.60 -24.56
CA LEU A 406 5.64 -7.59 -24.17
C LEU A 406 4.94 -6.23 -24.07
N ILE A 407 5.13 -5.52 -22.96
CA ILE A 407 4.49 -4.22 -22.73
C ILE A 407 5.53 -3.16 -22.35
N PRO A 408 5.25 -1.86 -22.56
CA PRO A 408 6.03 -0.79 -21.98
C PRO A 408 5.97 -0.84 -20.44
N PRO A 409 7.02 -0.36 -19.74
CA PRO A 409 7.14 -0.52 -18.28
C PRO A 409 6.15 0.33 -17.48
N ASP A 410 5.54 1.35 -18.09
CA ASP A 410 4.52 2.23 -17.51
C ASP A 410 3.09 1.69 -17.62
N LEU A 411 2.87 0.64 -18.43
CA LEU A 411 1.57 -0.02 -18.53
C LEU A 411 1.46 -1.11 -17.47
N THR A 412 0.48 -0.99 -16.59
CA THR A 412 0.32 -1.90 -15.44
C THR A 412 -1.01 -2.66 -15.46
N GLY A 413 -2.05 -2.08 -16.07
CA GLY A 413 -3.38 -2.65 -16.17
C GLY A 413 -3.56 -3.72 -17.24
N ILE A 414 -2.64 -3.84 -18.20
CA ILE A 414 -2.79 -4.79 -19.33
C ILE A 414 -3.11 -6.21 -18.83
N ARG A 415 -2.33 -6.77 -17.89
CA ARG A 415 -2.54 -8.16 -17.41
C ARG A 415 -3.97 -8.41 -16.99
N TYR A 416 -4.51 -7.54 -16.14
CA TYR A 416 -5.83 -7.73 -15.54
C TYR A 416 -6.95 -7.60 -16.58
N PHE A 417 -6.94 -6.53 -17.37
CA PHE A 417 -8.02 -6.25 -18.31
C PHE A 417 -7.98 -7.13 -19.57
N SER A 418 -6.79 -7.53 -20.02
CA SER A 418 -6.67 -8.44 -21.17
C SER A 418 -6.87 -9.89 -20.79
N GLU A 419 -6.70 -10.25 -19.51
CA GLU A 419 -6.64 -11.64 -19.05
C GLU A 419 -5.67 -12.47 -19.89
N ARG A 420 -4.50 -11.89 -20.20
CA ARG A 420 -3.42 -12.52 -20.97
C ARG A 420 -2.12 -12.46 -20.20
N SER A 421 -1.22 -13.37 -20.54
CA SER A 421 0.09 -13.44 -19.90
C SER A 421 0.96 -12.25 -20.28
N LEU A 422 1.72 -11.76 -19.31
CA LEU A 422 2.81 -10.83 -19.55
C LEU A 422 4.14 -11.57 -19.49
N PHE A 423 5.04 -11.22 -20.41
CA PHE A 423 6.42 -11.68 -20.37
C PHE A 423 7.13 -11.19 -19.10
N ILE A 424 6.93 -9.91 -18.75
CA ILE A 424 7.40 -9.30 -17.52
C ILE A 424 6.59 -8.04 -17.25
N ASP A 425 6.38 -7.74 -15.97
CA ASP A 425 5.82 -6.47 -15.49
C ASP A 425 6.86 -5.78 -14.59
N TYR A 426 6.88 -4.45 -14.65
CA TYR A 426 7.71 -3.62 -13.79
C TYR A 426 7.23 -3.64 -12.32
N LYS A 427 5.92 -3.70 -12.07
CA LYS A 427 5.34 -3.60 -10.72
C LYS A 427 5.25 -4.94 -9.98
N SER A 428 5.02 -6.03 -10.69
CA SER A 428 4.75 -7.31 -10.04
C SER A 428 5.99 -7.94 -9.41
N ASN A 429 5.91 -8.34 -8.13
CA ASN A 429 7.05 -8.96 -7.45
C ASN A 429 6.64 -10.01 -6.42
N ILE A 430 7.43 -11.08 -6.35
CA ILE A 430 7.43 -12.02 -5.22
C ILE A 430 8.83 -12.07 -4.61
N HIS A 431 8.94 -12.26 -3.31
CA HIS A 431 10.24 -12.32 -2.63
C HIS A 431 10.97 -13.68 -2.76
N SER A 432 10.65 -14.46 -3.79
CA SER A 432 11.40 -15.67 -4.15
C SER A 432 12.65 -15.30 -4.94
N LYS A 433 13.80 -15.85 -4.55
CA LYS A 433 15.09 -15.60 -5.20
C LYS A 433 15.11 -16.03 -6.67
N GLU A 434 14.52 -17.18 -7.00
CA GLU A 434 14.41 -17.69 -8.37
C GLU A 434 13.65 -16.71 -9.27
N TYR A 435 12.44 -16.33 -8.87
CA TYR A 435 11.64 -15.33 -9.60
C TYR A 435 12.37 -14.00 -9.70
N MET A 436 12.97 -13.52 -8.61
CA MET A 436 13.66 -12.23 -8.58
C MET A 436 14.81 -12.19 -9.58
N SER A 437 15.57 -13.28 -9.69
CA SER A 437 16.66 -13.43 -10.66
C SER A 437 16.13 -13.37 -12.10
N GLU A 438 15.12 -14.19 -12.43
CA GLU A 438 14.55 -14.22 -13.78
C GLU A 438 13.85 -12.89 -14.14
N ALA A 439 13.12 -12.29 -13.20
CA ALA A 439 12.47 -11.01 -13.39
C ALA A 439 13.48 -9.87 -13.59
N ALA A 440 14.61 -9.90 -12.87
CA ALA A 440 15.69 -8.93 -13.06
C ALA A 440 16.31 -9.05 -14.46
N GLU A 441 16.57 -10.28 -14.93
CA GLU A 441 17.07 -10.54 -16.28
C GLU A 441 16.09 -10.02 -17.34
N ARG A 442 14.81 -10.40 -17.26
CA ARG A 442 13.80 -9.97 -18.23
C ARG A 442 13.62 -8.44 -18.25
N ARG A 443 13.68 -7.76 -17.10
CA ARG A 443 13.61 -6.29 -17.03
C ARG A 443 14.86 -5.63 -17.60
N ARG A 444 16.05 -6.20 -17.39
CA ARG A 444 17.27 -5.70 -18.02
C ARG A 444 17.20 -5.84 -19.53
N ASP A 445 16.75 -6.99 -20.03
CA ASP A 445 16.70 -7.26 -21.46
C ASP A 445 15.63 -6.41 -22.17
N LEU A 446 14.45 -6.25 -21.57
CA LEU A 446 13.33 -5.53 -22.19
C LEU A 446 13.34 -4.02 -21.93
N TYR A 447 13.81 -3.58 -20.76
CA TYR A 447 13.74 -2.19 -20.32
C TYR A 447 15.11 -1.53 -20.13
N GLY A 448 16.21 -2.26 -20.32
CA GLY A 448 17.55 -1.74 -20.06
C GLY A 448 17.80 -1.46 -18.58
N LEU A 449 16.97 -2.00 -17.68
CA LEU A 449 17.03 -1.70 -16.25
C LEU A 449 18.34 -2.22 -15.63
N THR A 450 19.17 -1.31 -15.12
CA THR A 450 20.43 -1.59 -14.43
C THR A 450 20.52 -0.87 -13.09
N LEU A 451 21.44 -1.31 -12.22
CA LEU A 451 21.74 -0.62 -10.98
C LEU A 451 22.30 0.79 -11.23
N ASP A 452 23.09 0.98 -12.29
CA ASP A 452 23.66 2.29 -12.65
C ASP A 452 22.58 3.32 -13.01
N MET A 453 21.48 2.90 -13.66
CA MET A 453 20.32 3.76 -13.85
C MET A 453 19.74 4.24 -12.52
N ARG A 454 19.76 3.39 -11.49
CA ARG A 454 19.22 3.75 -10.17
C ARG A 454 20.13 4.73 -9.43
N THR A 455 21.43 4.47 -9.42
CA THR A 455 22.41 5.22 -8.63
C THR A 455 22.79 6.57 -9.27
N SER A 456 22.60 6.72 -10.59
CA SER A 456 22.85 7.97 -11.31
C SER A 456 21.82 9.08 -11.03
N GLY A 457 20.70 8.77 -10.37
CA GLY A 457 19.66 9.74 -10.00
C GLY A 457 18.77 10.20 -11.15
N VAL A 458 18.84 9.54 -12.31
CA VAL A 458 17.96 9.78 -13.46
C VAL A 458 16.53 9.29 -13.17
N ASP A 459 15.57 9.79 -13.95
CA ASP A 459 14.20 9.28 -13.89
C ASP A 459 14.12 7.89 -14.55
N MET A 460 14.23 6.84 -13.74
CA MET A 460 14.20 5.45 -14.22
C MET A 460 12.94 5.13 -15.04
N MET A 461 11.78 5.60 -14.55
CA MET A 461 10.61 5.99 -15.35
C MET A 461 10.82 6.13 -16.87
N ALA A 462 11.37 7.30 -17.16
CA ALA A 462 11.61 7.81 -18.48
C ALA A 462 12.72 7.04 -19.20
N GLU A 463 13.80 6.67 -18.52
CA GLU A 463 14.92 5.96 -19.13
C GLU A 463 14.53 4.56 -19.64
N MET A 464 13.83 3.78 -18.82
CA MET A 464 13.32 2.47 -19.26
C MET A 464 12.30 2.59 -20.38
N THR A 465 11.43 3.62 -20.32
CA THR A 465 10.46 3.91 -21.37
C THR A 465 11.17 4.28 -22.68
N ASN A 466 12.21 5.12 -22.60
CA ASN A 466 13.05 5.49 -23.74
C ASN A 466 13.75 4.27 -24.31
N PHE A 467 14.39 3.43 -23.49
CA PHE A 467 15.04 2.20 -23.94
C PHE A 467 14.07 1.31 -24.73
N TYR A 468 12.88 1.05 -24.18
CA TYR A 468 11.84 0.25 -24.82
C TYR A 468 11.40 0.82 -26.17
N GLN A 469 11.25 2.16 -26.26
CA GLN A 469 10.85 2.85 -27.51
C GLN A 469 11.90 2.77 -28.63
N HIS A 470 13.17 2.52 -28.29
CA HIS A 470 14.26 2.37 -29.26
C HIS A 470 14.45 0.92 -29.73
N LEU A 471 13.75 -0.05 -29.15
CA LEU A 471 13.79 -1.44 -29.61
C LEU A 471 13.16 -1.55 -31.01
N SER A 472 13.88 -2.24 -31.90
CA SER A 472 13.45 -2.54 -33.26
C SER A 472 12.55 -3.78 -33.34
N ALA A 473 11.92 -4.00 -34.49
CA ALA A 473 11.15 -5.22 -34.75
C ALA A 473 12.00 -6.49 -34.57
N SER A 474 13.29 -6.46 -34.95
CA SER A 474 14.21 -7.58 -34.73
C SER A 474 14.54 -7.81 -33.25
N ASP A 475 14.65 -6.73 -32.47
CA ASP A 475 14.90 -6.85 -31.03
C ASP A 475 13.71 -7.50 -30.34
N PHE A 476 12.48 -7.08 -30.66
CA PHE A 476 11.27 -7.69 -30.13
C PHE A 476 11.10 -9.16 -30.56
N LYS A 477 11.39 -9.50 -31.82
CA LYS A 477 11.38 -10.89 -32.31
C LYS A 477 12.35 -11.80 -31.56
N SER A 478 13.43 -11.27 -30.99
CA SER A 478 14.36 -12.08 -30.20
C SER A 478 13.69 -12.73 -28.97
N PHE A 479 12.62 -12.13 -28.44
CA PHE A 479 11.86 -12.64 -27.30
C PHE A 479 10.89 -13.77 -27.65
N GLU A 480 10.62 -14.05 -28.93
CA GLU A 480 9.81 -15.21 -29.35
C GLU A 480 10.41 -16.53 -28.86
N LYS A 481 11.75 -16.60 -28.82
CA LYS A 481 12.50 -17.75 -28.29
C LYS A 481 12.20 -18.03 -26.80
N ARG A 482 11.68 -17.04 -26.07
CA ARG A 482 11.27 -17.11 -24.67
C ARG A 482 9.75 -17.10 -24.49
N GLY A 483 9.00 -17.33 -25.58
CA GLY A 483 7.56 -17.51 -25.57
C GLY A 483 6.73 -16.23 -25.69
N ALA A 484 7.34 -15.06 -25.92
CA ALA A 484 6.56 -13.85 -26.25
C ALA A 484 5.95 -13.98 -27.66
N GLN A 485 4.72 -13.53 -27.84
CA GLN A 485 3.98 -13.64 -29.11
C GLN A 485 3.49 -12.29 -29.64
N PHE A 486 3.35 -11.31 -28.75
CA PHE A 486 2.82 -9.99 -29.09
C PHE A 486 3.61 -8.89 -28.38
N VAL A 487 3.56 -7.68 -28.92
CA VAL A 487 4.17 -6.49 -28.33
C VAL A 487 3.22 -5.30 -28.41
N VAL A 488 3.07 -4.59 -27.30
CA VAL A 488 2.39 -3.29 -27.24
C VAL A 488 3.44 -2.19 -27.32
N THR A 489 3.28 -1.25 -28.23
CA THR A 489 4.12 -0.05 -28.29
C THR A 489 3.25 1.19 -28.30
N ARG A 490 3.88 2.36 -28.09
CA ARG A 490 3.21 3.63 -28.32
C ARG A 490 2.95 3.81 -29.81
N LYS A 491 1.86 4.47 -30.16
CA LYS A 491 1.42 4.68 -31.55
C LYS A 491 2.51 5.34 -32.41
N GLU A 492 3.36 6.17 -31.81
CA GLU A 492 4.47 6.84 -32.51
C GLU A 492 5.58 5.87 -32.93
N GLN A 493 5.74 4.74 -32.23
CA GLN A 493 6.72 3.69 -32.55
C GLN A 493 6.13 2.75 -33.61
N GLN A 494 6.42 3.02 -34.88
CA GLN A 494 6.02 2.16 -35.99
C GLN A 494 7.02 1.01 -36.15
N LEU A 495 6.55 -0.22 -36.03
CA LEU A 495 7.35 -1.43 -36.24
C LEU A 495 6.94 -2.10 -37.56
N ASP A 496 7.93 -2.68 -38.26
CA ASP A 496 7.70 -3.53 -39.44
C ASP A 496 7.22 -4.93 -39.01
N LEU A 497 6.03 -4.97 -38.41
CA LEU A 497 5.36 -6.15 -37.87
C LEU A 497 3.87 -6.10 -38.21
N GLU A 498 3.19 -7.26 -38.14
CA GLU A 498 1.75 -7.33 -38.36
C GLU A 498 0.99 -6.59 -37.25
N LYS A 499 0.27 -5.52 -37.59
CA LYS A 499 -0.61 -4.80 -36.66
C LYS A 499 -1.88 -5.60 -36.40
N VAL A 500 -2.15 -5.87 -35.12
CA VAL A 500 -3.32 -6.62 -34.67
C VAL A 500 -4.43 -5.69 -34.17
N LEU A 501 -4.06 -4.71 -33.33
CA LEU A 501 -4.96 -3.69 -32.78
C LEU A 501 -4.26 -2.34 -32.72
N GLU A 502 -5.01 -1.25 -32.78
CA GLU A 502 -4.50 0.11 -32.60
C GLU A 502 -5.60 0.98 -31.97
N ASN A 503 -5.22 1.87 -31.07
CA ASN A 503 -6.10 2.92 -30.58
C ASN A 503 -5.45 4.31 -30.66
N SER A 504 -5.89 5.26 -29.82
CA SER A 504 -5.38 6.62 -29.84
C SER A 504 -3.93 6.75 -29.41
N LEU A 505 -3.42 5.89 -28.51
CA LEU A 505 -2.08 6.00 -27.92
C LEU A 505 -1.19 4.78 -28.15
N PHE A 506 -1.76 3.61 -28.47
CA PHE A 506 -1.00 2.37 -28.51
C PHE A 506 -1.31 1.53 -29.75
N THR A 507 -0.33 0.75 -30.17
CA THR A 507 -0.44 -0.24 -31.24
C THR A 507 0.04 -1.60 -30.72
N LEU A 508 -0.75 -2.63 -30.97
CA LEU A 508 -0.41 -4.02 -30.71
C LEU A 508 0.07 -4.68 -32.00
N TYR A 509 1.24 -5.29 -31.94
CA TYR A 509 1.82 -6.06 -33.03
C TYR A 509 1.96 -7.53 -32.65
N LYS A 510 1.94 -8.39 -33.67
CA LYS A 510 2.33 -9.79 -33.58
C LYS A 510 3.82 -9.91 -33.90
N LEU A 511 4.53 -10.73 -33.12
CA LEU A 511 5.96 -10.98 -33.32
C LEU A 511 6.20 -11.94 -34.50
#